data_AF-A0A257TQS8-F1
#
_entry.id   AF-A0A257TQS8-F1
#
_cell.length_a   1.000
_cell.length_b   1.000
_cell.length_c   1.000
_cell.angle_alpha   90.00
_cell.angle_beta   90.00
_cell.angle_gamma   90.00
#
_symmetry.space_group_name_H-M   'P 1'
#
loop_
_entity.id
_entity.type
_entity.pdbx_description
1 polymer ?
#
loop_
_entity_poly.entity_id
_entity_poly.type
_entity_poly.pdbx_seq_one_letter_code
_entity_poly.pdbx_strand_id
1 'polypeptide(L)'
;MKTLLSVLTLSFFFVAASALAQEESVSGNDADTVARQAQPTAAQPSQEGLKAFSKYDFVPGEQVIFFDDFSQDNIGDFPALWNTNSSGEVVTLNTIAGKWLKMQPDGYFVPDLKNKMPENFTVEYDLVYSYTNVGDAPDFGIAIISKTEGDLINSLVPGNGGCEFRINPYSVSTIDWKEGVYGENNKSVDNSYLQGKNNQVVRISIAVQKERVRVYVDQEKVFDVPRMLYKGMVYDWIRFYSGSQAEGYTPYISNFRVAVGAPDMRSKLITEGKLVTRGIMFDSGSDRIRPESYGTLKMIAGILKDNAAVRVRITGHTDSDGDEQLNLDLSKRRAASVKNALSGEFGIDSSRMEVDGKGEGEPVDSNTTPEGKANNRRVEFNKL
;
A
#
# COMPACT_ATOMS: atom_id res chain seq x y z
N MET A 1 -43.98 40.59 12.94
CA MET A 1 -44.78 40.50 14.19
C MET A 1 -44.66 39.07 14.68
N LYS A 2 -43.87 38.80 15.74
CA LYS A 2 -44.31 38.49 17.13
C LYS A 2 -45.35 37.34 17.14
N THR A 3 -45.18 36.18 17.79
CA THR A 3 -44.66 35.93 19.15
C THR A 3 -44.36 34.42 19.37
N LEU A 4 -43.38 34.11 20.23
CA LEU A 4 -43.14 32.82 20.90
C LEU A 4 -44.32 32.36 21.79
N LEU A 5 -44.46 31.04 22.02
CA LEU A 5 -44.51 30.47 23.38
C LEU A 5 -44.28 28.94 23.39
N SER A 6 -43.54 28.49 24.40
CA SER A 6 -43.20 27.12 24.77
C SER A 6 -44.33 26.43 25.56
N VAL A 7 -44.35 25.09 25.56
CA VAL A 7 -44.86 24.27 26.67
C VAL A 7 -43.98 23.03 26.84
N LEU A 8 -43.57 22.81 28.09
CA LEU A 8 -42.75 21.73 28.62
C LEU A 8 -43.63 20.57 29.17
N THR A 9 -42.97 19.48 29.55
CA THR A 9 -43.34 18.40 30.50
C THR A 9 -44.23 17.23 30.05
N LEU A 10 -43.68 16.00 30.09
CA LEU A 10 -43.91 15.08 31.22
C LEU A 10 -42.81 14.00 31.32
N SER A 11 -42.24 13.89 32.51
CA SER A 11 -41.27 12.87 32.95
C SER A 11 -41.98 11.60 33.43
N PHE A 12 -41.33 10.44 33.31
CA PHE A 12 -41.60 9.29 34.19
C PHE A 12 -40.30 8.74 34.78
N PHE A 13 -40.25 8.83 36.11
CA PHE A 13 -39.32 8.20 37.03
C PHE A 13 -39.68 6.71 37.21
N PHE A 14 -38.68 5.87 37.46
CA PHE A 14 -38.82 4.78 38.44
C PHE A 14 -37.54 4.72 39.29
N VAL A 15 -37.75 4.88 40.60
CA VAL A 15 -36.79 4.76 41.71
C VAL A 15 -37.27 3.62 42.60
N ALA A 16 -36.34 2.80 43.10
CA ALA A 16 -36.23 2.34 44.50
C ALA A 16 -34.99 1.41 44.57
N ALA A 17 -33.89 1.75 45.27
CA ALA A 17 -33.69 1.75 46.75
C ALA A 17 -33.66 0.31 47.31
N SER A 18 -32.80 -0.17 48.21
CA SER A 18 -31.73 0.31 49.12
C SER A 18 -30.92 -0.99 49.48
N ALA A 19 -29.75 -1.04 50.13
CA ALA A 19 -29.33 -0.42 51.38
C ALA A 19 -27.81 -0.63 51.62
N LEU A 20 -27.25 0.29 52.40
CA LEU A 20 -25.90 0.30 53.00
C LEU A 20 -25.86 -0.54 54.29
N ALA A 21 -24.68 -1.08 54.63
CA ALA A 21 -24.26 -1.35 56.00
C ALA A 21 -22.74 -1.14 56.14
N GLN A 22 -22.34 -0.44 57.21
CA GLN A 22 -20.99 0.00 57.57
C GLN A 22 -20.17 -1.06 58.33
N GLU A 23 -18.87 -0.73 58.39
CA GLU A 23 -17.71 -1.23 59.17
C GLU A 23 -17.95 -1.84 60.56
N GLU A 24 -17.10 -2.83 60.92
CA GLU A 24 -16.02 -2.69 61.93
C GLU A 24 -15.31 -4.04 62.16
N SER A 25 -13.96 -4.05 62.26
CA SER A 25 -13.22 -4.79 63.31
C SER A 25 -11.70 -4.58 63.19
N VAL A 26 -11.05 -4.21 64.29
CA VAL A 26 -9.59 -4.25 64.52
C VAL A 26 -9.27 -5.20 65.69
N SER A 27 -8.02 -5.69 65.70
CA SER A 27 -7.32 -6.56 66.67
C SER A 27 -7.56 -8.05 66.47
N GLY A 28 -6.57 -8.95 66.52
CA GLY A 28 -5.13 -8.87 66.75
C GLY A 28 -4.59 -10.30 66.88
N ASN A 29 -3.31 -10.47 66.56
CA ASN A 29 -2.40 -11.56 66.93
C ASN A 29 -2.32 -12.90 66.16
N ASP A 30 -1.06 -13.10 65.73
CA ASP A 30 -0.22 -14.29 65.81
C ASP A 30 -0.14 -15.29 64.65
N ALA A 31 1.13 -15.62 64.40
CA ALA A 31 1.70 -16.40 63.32
C ALA A 31 1.23 -17.85 63.30
N ASP A 32 1.10 -18.42 62.09
CA ASP A 32 1.83 -19.66 61.79
C ASP A 32 1.85 -19.98 60.28
N THR A 33 3.07 -20.22 59.80
CA THR A 33 3.44 -20.70 58.47
C THR A 33 3.05 -22.16 58.26
N VAL A 34 2.25 -22.47 57.23
CA VAL A 34 2.26 -23.81 56.60
C VAL A 34 2.11 -23.67 55.08
N ALA A 35 3.16 -24.07 54.36
CA ALA A 35 3.23 -24.14 52.91
C ALA A 35 2.24 -25.18 52.35
N ARG A 36 1.41 -24.78 51.38
CA ARG A 36 0.67 -25.70 50.50
C ARG A 36 1.26 -25.65 49.10
N GLN A 37 1.77 -26.79 48.65
CA GLN A 37 2.23 -27.02 47.29
C GLN A 37 1.06 -26.90 46.30
N ALA A 38 1.21 -26.06 45.27
CA ALA A 38 0.28 -25.97 44.16
C ALA A 38 0.58 -27.06 43.12
N GLN A 39 -0.44 -27.85 42.80
CA GLN A 39 -0.43 -28.85 41.73
C GLN A 39 -0.52 -28.14 40.36
N PRO A 40 0.20 -28.57 39.30
CA PRO A 40 0.11 -27.92 37.99
C PRO A 40 -1.22 -28.28 37.33
N THR A 41 -2.03 -27.28 36.98
CA THR A 41 -3.20 -27.44 36.12
C THR A 41 -2.73 -27.69 34.69
N ALA A 42 -3.11 -28.83 34.10
CA ALA A 42 -2.81 -29.14 32.71
C ALA A 42 -3.51 -28.13 31.78
N ALA A 43 -2.73 -27.42 30.96
CA ALA A 43 -3.25 -26.53 29.92
C ALA A 43 -4.01 -27.36 28.86
N GLN A 44 -5.26 -26.99 28.59
CA GLN A 44 -5.99 -27.57 27.45
C GLN A 44 -5.30 -27.15 26.15
N PRO A 45 -5.18 -28.05 25.16
CA PRO A 45 -4.64 -27.69 23.86
C PRO A 45 -5.59 -26.69 23.19
N SER A 46 -5.06 -25.50 22.89
CA SER A 46 -5.74 -24.50 22.07
C SER A 46 -6.11 -25.13 20.73
N GLN A 47 -7.41 -25.31 20.46
CA GLN A 47 -7.86 -25.65 19.12
C GLN A 47 -7.52 -24.49 18.20
N GLU A 48 -6.54 -24.67 17.31
CA GLU A 48 -6.29 -23.69 16.27
C GLU A 48 -7.56 -23.56 15.41
N GLY A 49 -8.14 -22.37 15.40
CA GLY A 49 -9.31 -22.05 14.59
C GLY A 49 -9.02 -22.22 13.10
N LEU A 50 -10.10 -22.44 12.32
CA LEU A 50 -10.05 -22.53 10.86
C LEU A 50 -9.34 -21.29 10.27
N LYS A 51 -8.17 -21.50 9.64
CA LYS A 51 -7.42 -20.46 8.93
C LYS A 51 -7.81 -20.49 7.44
N ALA A 52 -8.44 -19.42 6.96
CA ALA A 52 -8.68 -19.22 5.52
C ALA A 52 -7.49 -18.45 4.92
N PHE A 53 -6.82 -19.04 3.93
CA PHE A 53 -5.68 -18.41 3.27
C PHE A 53 -6.12 -17.76 1.95
N SER A 54 -6.01 -16.44 1.86
CA SER A 54 -6.15 -15.71 0.60
C SER A 54 -4.78 -15.59 -0.06
N LYS A 55 -4.71 -15.69 -1.40
CA LYS A 55 -3.45 -15.71 -2.15
C LYS A 55 -3.13 -14.30 -2.67
N TYR A 56 -1.98 -13.74 -2.30
CA TYR A 56 -1.49 -12.48 -2.88
C TYR A 56 -1.34 -12.63 -4.41
N ASP A 57 -2.03 -11.76 -5.15
CA ASP A 57 -2.18 -11.80 -6.61
C ASP A 57 -1.98 -10.44 -7.30
N PHE A 58 -1.51 -9.44 -6.55
CA PHE A 58 -1.13 -8.15 -7.13
C PHE A 58 0.06 -8.33 -8.09
N VAL A 59 0.00 -7.69 -9.25
CA VAL A 59 1.08 -7.66 -10.23
C VAL A 59 1.35 -6.19 -10.55
N PRO A 60 2.50 -5.64 -10.15
CA PRO A 60 2.91 -4.27 -10.48
C PRO A 60 2.91 -4.03 -12.00
N GLY A 61 2.51 -2.83 -12.41
CA GLY A 61 2.51 -2.44 -13.82
C GLY A 61 3.90 -2.45 -14.47
N GLU A 62 3.96 -2.64 -15.79
CA GLU A 62 5.21 -2.81 -16.52
C GLU A 62 5.96 -1.51 -16.71
N GLN A 63 5.30 -0.47 -17.20
CA GLN A 63 5.91 0.80 -17.55
C GLN A 63 5.53 1.84 -16.50
N VAL A 64 6.52 2.35 -15.78
CA VAL A 64 6.32 3.44 -14.83
C VAL A 64 6.03 4.70 -15.62
N ILE A 65 4.89 5.34 -15.33
CA ILE A 65 4.46 6.60 -15.95
C ILE A 65 4.55 7.78 -14.98
N PHE A 66 4.70 7.49 -13.68
CA PHE A 66 5.05 8.44 -12.63
C PHE A 66 5.73 7.69 -11.47
N PHE A 67 6.76 8.28 -10.89
CA PHE A 67 7.45 7.76 -9.72
C PHE A 67 8.09 8.90 -8.95
N ASP A 68 7.91 8.91 -7.63
CA ASP A 68 8.58 9.85 -6.75
C ASP A 68 8.87 9.18 -5.40
N ASP A 69 10.15 9.13 -5.05
CA ASP A 69 10.67 8.73 -3.73
C ASP A 69 11.26 9.92 -2.97
N PHE A 70 11.07 11.14 -3.49
CA PHE A 70 11.54 12.41 -2.95
C PHE A 70 13.06 12.52 -2.83
N SER A 71 13.83 11.60 -3.43
CA SER A 71 15.30 11.58 -3.36
C SER A 71 15.93 12.87 -3.92
N GLN A 72 15.29 13.46 -4.92
CA GLN A 72 15.68 14.70 -5.60
C GLN A 72 15.40 15.99 -4.80
N ASP A 73 14.43 15.95 -3.87
CA ASP A 73 13.96 17.15 -3.16
C ASP A 73 14.82 17.42 -1.91
N ASN A 74 14.96 18.68 -1.51
CA ASN A 74 15.67 19.00 -0.26
C ASN A 74 14.80 18.67 0.95
N ILE A 75 15.45 18.29 2.06
CA ILE A 75 14.75 18.15 3.34
C ILE A 75 14.22 19.52 3.78
N GLY A 76 12.95 19.56 4.18
CA GLY A 76 12.23 20.78 4.59
C GLY A 76 11.46 21.47 3.45
N ASP A 77 11.74 21.12 2.19
CA ASP A 77 10.99 21.65 1.05
C ASP A 77 9.73 20.81 0.78
N PHE A 78 8.69 21.44 0.24
CA PHE A 78 7.59 20.72 -0.36
C PHE A 78 8.02 20.19 -1.74
N PRO A 79 7.73 18.92 -2.10
CA PRO A 79 8.32 18.29 -3.27
C PRO A 79 7.86 18.91 -4.58
N ALA A 80 8.79 19.09 -5.52
CA ALA A 80 8.59 19.90 -6.72
C ALA A 80 7.58 19.29 -7.72
N LEU A 81 7.36 17.98 -7.67
CA LEU A 81 6.42 17.26 -8.54
C LEU A 81 5.02 17.13 -7.95
N TRP A 82 4.72 17.88 -6.89
CA TRP A 82 3.45 17.80 -6.17
C TRP A 82 2.81 19.17 -6.01
N ASN A 83 1.51 19.16 -5.78
CA ASN A 83 0.71 20.33 -5.46
C ASN A 83 -0.10 20.06 -4.18
N THR A 84 -0.41 21.10 -3.41
CA THR A 84 -1.27 20.98 -2.23
C THR A 84 -2.05 22.27 -1.97
N ASN A 85 -3.17 22.15 -1.24
CA ASN A 85 -3.88 23.29 -0.64
C ASN A 85 -3.57 23.46 0.86
N SER A 86 -2.72 22.61 1.43
CA SER A 86 -2.26 22.64 2.81
C SER A 86 -0.76 22.89 2.82
N SER A 87 -0.03 22.24 3.73
CA SER A 87 1.42 22.27 3.81
C SER A 87 1.96 20.85 3.96
N GLY A 88 3.24 20.70 3.66
CA GLY A 88 3.96 19.46 3.81
C GLY A 88 5.44 19.72 3.57
N GLU A 89 6.26 18.74 3.89
CA GLU A 89 7.70 18.84 3.72
C GLU A 89 8.30 17.45 3.53
N VAL A 90 9.38 17.39 2.79
CA VAL A 90 10.21 16.18 2.70
C VAL A 90 11.05 16.07 3.96
N VAL A 91 10.98 14.92 4.63
CA VAL A 91 11.68 14.63 5.89
C VAL A 91 12.45 13.32 5.82
N THR A 92 13.36 13.13 6.76
CA THR A 92 13.94 11.82 7.10
C THR A 92 13.33 11.31 8.39
N LEU A 93 13.08 10.00 8.47
CA LEU A 93 12.62 9.34 9.68
C LEU A 93 13.81 8.68 10.40
N ASN A 94 13.78 8.63 11.72
CA ASN A 94 14.89 8.12 12.53
C ASN A 94 15.09 6.60 12.41
N THR A 95 14.01 5.83 12.23
CA THR A 95 14.02 4.36 12.19
C THR A 95 13.78 3.79 10.79
N ILE A 96 13.34 4.63 9.84
CA ILE A 96 12.95 4.21 8.50
C ILE A 96 13.76 5.00 7.49
N ALA A 97 14.54 4.29 6.67
CA ALA A 97 15.38 4.89 5.66
C ALA A 97 14.57 5.58 4.55
N GLY A 98 15.23 6.48 3.82
CA GLY A 98 14.66 7.21 2.70
C GLY A 98 14.12 8.59 3.07
N LYS A 99 13.63 9.29 2.05
CA LYS A 99 12.94 10.57 2.17
C LYS A 99 11.44 10.33 2.11
N TRP A 100 10.71 11.07 2.91
CA TRP A 100 9.29 10.88 3.15
C TRP A 100 8.58 12.22 3.04
N LEU A 101 7.48 12.27 2.29
CA LEU A 101 6.60 13.43 2.31
C LEU A 101 5.74 13.35 3.57
N LYS A 102 6.03 14.24 4.51
CA LYS A 102 5.18 14.51 5.67
C LYS A 102 4.04 15.42 5.24
N MET A 103 2.81 14.95 5.42
CA MET A 103 1.61 15.69 5.03
C MET A 103 0.96 16.31 6.25
N GLN A 104 0.69 17.62 6.21
CA GLN A 104 -0.10 18.25 7.26
C GLN A 104 -1.57 17.78 7.20
N PRO A 105 -2.29 17.80 8.33
CA PRO A 105 -3.72 17.53 8.36
C PRO A 105 -4.53 18.50 7.49
N ASP A 106 -5.81 18.16 7.31
CA ASP A 106 -6.81 18.98 6.61
C ASP A 106 -6.37 19.39 5.20
N GLY A 107 -5.66 18.48 4.52
CA GLY A 107 -4.94 18.79 3.28
C GLY A 107 -5.19 17.79 2.17
N TYR A 108 -5.19 18.32 0.94
CA TYR A 108 -5.14 17.52 -0.27
C TYR A 108 -3.79 17.67 -0.94
N PHE A 109 -3.28 16.56 -1.49
CA PHE A 109 -1.97 16.51 -2.12
C PHE A 109 -2.08 15.78 -3.45
N VAL A 110 -1.55 16.38 -4.51
CA VAL A 110 -1.75 15.91 -5.89
C VAL A 110 -0.39 15.77 -6.57
N PRO A 111 0.01 14.56 -6.98
CA PRO A 111 1.17 14.38 -7.85
C PRO A 111 0.87 14.98 -9.24
N ASP A 112 1.85 15.65 -9.83
CA ASP A 112 1.79 16.23 -11.17
C ASP A 112 1.98 15.16 -12.25
N LEU A 113 0.95 14.31 -12.42
CA LEU A 113 0.92 13.27 -13.43
C LEU A 113 0.92 13.89 -14.84
N LYS A 114 2.09 13.89 -15.50
CA LYS A 114 2.23 14.39 -16.89
C LYS A 114 1.48 13.54 -17.91
N ASN A 115 1.36 12.25 -17.63
CA ASN A 115 0.75 11.26 -18.52
C ASN A 115 -0.64 10.84 -18.03
N LYS A 116 -1.57 10.69 -18.97
CA LYS A 116 -2.88 10.08 -18.67
C LYS A 116 -2.69 8.63 -18.24
N MET A 117 -3.43 8.21 -17.22
CA MET A 117 -3.44 6.80 -16.83
C MET A 117 -4.23 5.98 -17.87
N PRO A 118 -3.70 4.83 -18.33
CA PRO A 118 -4.41 3.95 -19.25
C PRO A 118 -5.61 3.26 -18.59
N GLU A 119 -6.42 2.51 -19.36
CA GLU A 119 -7.59 1.77 -18.83
C GLU A 119 -7.20 0.72 -17.77
N ASN A 120 -6.00 0.15 -17.86
CA ASN A 120 -5.44 -0.76 -16.87
C ASN A 120 -4.17 -0.15 -16.31
N PHE A 121 -4.12 0.12 -15.01
CA PHE A 121 -2.96 0.72 -14.35
C PHE A 121 -2.82 0.21 -12.91
N THR A 122 -1.64 0.42 -12.34
CA THR A 122 -1.38 0.15 -10.94
C THR A 122 -0.90 1.41 -10.24
N VAL A 123 -1.29 1.57 -8.98
CA VAL A 123 -0.78 2.61 -8.08
C VAL A 123 -0.18 1.92 -6.87
N GLU A 124 0.99 2.35 -6.45
CA GLU A 124 1.68 1.82 -5.27
C GLU A 124 2.30 2.97 -4.48
N TYR A 125 2.33 2.86 -3.15
CA TYR A 125 3.12 3.75 -2.28
C TYR A 125 3.37 3.10 -0.93
N ASP A 126 4.45 3.53 -0.28
CA ASP A 126 4.72 3.21 1.11
C ASP A 126 4.04 4.26 2.00
N LEU A 127 3.35 3.79 3.04
CA LEU A 127 2.70 4.60 4.06
C LEU A 127 3.34 4.30 5.41
N VAL A 128 3.74 5.34 6.13
CA VAL A 128 3.96 5.27 7.58
C VAL A 128 2.87 6.10 8.22
N TYR A 129 1.96 5.44 8.91
CA TYR A 129 0.89 6.09 9.64
C TYR A 129 1.29 6.13 11.12
N SER A 130 1.81 7.28 11.56
CA SER A 130 2.28 7.48 12.93
C SER A 130 1.13 7.98 13.81
N TYR A 131 0.96 7.36 14.98
CA TYR A 131 -0.06 7.75 15.95
C TYR A 131 0.40 7.54 17.40
N THR A 132 0.04 8.45 18.31
CA THR A 132 0.36 8.32 19.75
C THR A 132 -0.75 7.65 20.56
N ASN A 133 -2.00 7.85 20.13
CA ASN A 133 -3.19 7.18 20.63
C ASN A 133 -3.97 6.63 19.45
N VAL A 134 -4.95 5.75 19.68
CA VAL A 134 -5.81 5.23 18.61
C VAL A 134 -7.09 6.07 18.48
N GLY A 135 -7.51 6.77 19.54
CA GLY A 135 -8.76 7.55 19.60
C GLY A 135 -8.89 8.60 18.51
N ASP A 136 -10.03 8.59 17.80
CA ASP A 136 -10.42 9.51 16.72
C ASP A 136 -9.39 9.69 15.59
N ALA A 137 -8.65 8.63 15.27
CA ALA A 137 -7.64 8.66 14.22
C ALA A 137 -8.23 9.10 12.86
N PRO A 138 -7.69 10.17 12.24
CA PRO A 138 -8.24 10.72 11.00
C PRO A 138 -8.01 9.79 9.81
N ASP A 139 -8.88 9.88 8.81
CA ASP A 139 -8.67 9.15 7.56
C ASP A 139 -7.42 9.63 6.83
N PHE A 140 -6.63 8.71 6.30
CA PHE A 140 -5.72 8.98 5.20
C PHE A 140 -6.27 8.34 3.93
N GLY A 141 -6.38 9.11 2.86
CA GLY A 141 -7.06 8.71 1.64
C GLY A 141 -6.20 8.82 0.39
N ILE A 142 -6.51 8.00 -0.61
CA ILE A 142 -6.07 8.16 -1.99
C ILE A 142 -7.27 8.02 -2.92
N ALA A 143 -7.47 9.03 -3.76
CA ALA A 143 -8.53 9.11 -4.74
C ALA A 143 -7.99 8.93 -6.17
N ILE A 144 -8.74 8.19 -6.98
CA ILE A 144 -8.59 8.08 -8.44
C ILE A 144 -9.76 8.84 -9.06
N ILE A 145 -9.47 9.86 -9.85
CA ILE A 145 -10.44 10.88 -10.24
C ILE A 145 -10.49 10.98 -11.76
N SER A 146 -11.72 11.01 -12.29
CA SER A 146 -12.00 11.44 -13.65
C SER A 146 -12.10 12.96 -13.69
N LYS A 147 -11.09 13.59 -14.28
CA LYS A 147 -11.00 15.05 -14.34
C LYS A 147 -12.18 15.68 -15.10
N THR A 148 -12.57 16.86 -14.64
CA THR A 148 -13.45 17.80 -15.34
C THR A 148 -12.82 19.20 -15.28
N GLU A 149 -13.41 20.17 -15.98
CA GLU A 149 -13.07 21.58 -15.77
C GLU A 149 -13.58 22.02 -14.39
N GLY A 150 -12.68 22.46 -13.50
CA GLY A 150 -13.03 22.89 -12.15
C GLY A 150 -11.93 22.65 -11.12
N ASP A 151 -12.24 22.98 -9.86
CA ASP A 151 -11.33 22.78 -8.73
C ASP A 151 -11.31 21.31 -8.28
N LEU A 152 -10.22 20.62 -8.61
CA LEU A 152 -10.01 19.22 -8.24
C LEU A 152 -9.27 19.07 -6.91
N ILE A 153 -8.64 20.13 -6.41
CA ILE A 153 -7.88 20.06 -5.16
C ILE A 153 -8.83 20.29 -3.99
N ASN A 154 -9.63 21.36 -3.99
CA ASN A 154 -10.45 21.72 -2.83
C ASN A 154 -11.84 21.08 -2.80
N SER A 155 -12.33 20.51 -3.92
CA SER A 155 -13.66 19.91 -3.96
C SER A 155 -13.74 18.63 -3.11
N LEU A 156 -14.76 18.52 -2.25
CA LEU A 156 -15.03 17.29 -1.48
C LEU A 156 -15.32 16.09 -2.39
N VAL A 157 -16.02 16.34 -3.49
CA VAL A 157 -16.37 15.34 -4.52
C VAL A 157 -15.79 15.85 -5.86
N PRO A 158 -14.50 15.55 -6.14
CA PRO A 158 -13.80 16.16 -7.27
C PRO A 158 -14.15 15.46 -8.59
N GLY A 159 -14.13 16.23 -9.69
CA GLY A 159 -14.26 15.67 -11.03
C GLY A 159 -15.67 15.18 -11.38
N ASN A 160 -15.79 14.49 -12.51
CA ASN A 160 -17.06 13.91 -12.99
C ASN A 160 -17.36 12.55 -12.36
N GLY A 161 -16.37 11.93 -11.73
CA GLY A 161 -16.52 10.67 -11.02
C GLY A 161 -15.17 10.17 -10.53
N GLY A 162 -15.20 9.21 -9.62
CA GLY A 162 -13.99 8.70 -9.00
C GLY A 162 -14.27 7.68 -7.93
N CYS A 163 -13.19 7.18 -7.36
CA CYS A 163 -13.24 6.42 -6.12
C CYS A 163 -12.11 6.86 -5.20
N GLU A 164 -12.30 6.66 -3.91
CA GLU A 164 -11.32 6.92 -2.87
C GLU A 164 -11.18 5.69 -1.99
N PHE A 165 -9.94 5.33 -1.69
CA PHE A 165 -9.60 4.37 -0.65
C PHE A 165 -9.14 5.15 0.57
N ARG A 166 -9.73 4.88 1.74
CA ARG A 166 -9.32 5.49 3.01
C ARG A 166 -8.87 4.44 4.00
N ILE A 167 -7.89 4.81 4.81
CA ILE A 167 -7.34 3.97 5.85
C ILE A 167 -7.11 4.80 7.10
N ASN A 168 -7.57 4.27 8.23
CA ASN A 168 -7.26 4.74 9.58
C ASN A 168 -7.09 3.52 10.50
N PRO A 169 -6.50 3.64 11.70
CA PRO A 169 -6.30 2.54 12.64
C PRO A 169 -7.52 1.65 12.96
N TYR A 170 -8.76 2.11 12.73
CA TYR A 170 -9.98 1.36 12.99
C TYR A 170 -10.58 0.69 11.77
N SER A 171 -10.53 1.37 10.63
CA SER A 171 -11.26 0.94 9.44
C SER A 171 -10.48 1.19 8.17
N VAL A 172 -10.74 0.33 7.19
CA VAL A 172 -10.38 0.56 5.81
C VAL A 172 -11.67 0.70 5.04
N SER A 173 -11.79 1.75 4.24
CA SER A 173 -13.01 2.05 3.50
C SER A 173 -12.75 2.41 2.05
N THR A 174 -13.80 2.27 1.25
CA THR A 174 -13.87 2.76 -0.12
C THR A 174 -15.07 3.65 -0.26
N ILE A 175 -14.91 4.67 -1.10
CA ILE A 175 -15.96 5.59 -1.49
C ILE A 175 -15.95 5.68 -3.00
N ASP A 176 -17.11 5.74 -3.65
CA ASP A 176 -17.22 6.10 -5.05
C ASP A 176 -18.18 7.26 -5.26
N TRP A 177 -18.04 7.95 -6.38
CA TRP A 177 -18.95 9.02 -6.76
C TRP A 177 -19.00 9.21 -8.28
N LYS A 178 -20.11 9.78 -8.71
CA LYS A 178 -20.33 10.22 -10.09
C LYS A 178 -21.17 11.50 -10.08
N GLU A 179 -20.74 12.48 -10.88
CA GLU A 179 -21.47 13.74 -11.11
C GLU A 179 -21.85 14.46 -9.79
N GLY A 180 -20.93 14.47 -8.83
CA GLY A 180 -21.12 15.12 -7.53
C GLY A 180 -21.94 14.31 -6.51
N VAL A 181 -22.36 13.09 -6.86
CA VAL A 181 -23.19 12.23 -6.00
C VAL A 181 -22.39 10.98 -5.59
N TYR A 182 -22.40 10.67 -4.29
CA TYR A 182 -21.80 9.43 -3.78
C TYR A 182 -22.53 8.20 -4.32
N GLY A 183 -21.76 7.19 -4.72
CA GLY A 183 -22.26 5.94 -5.25
C GLY A 183 -22.65 4.93 -4.17
N GLU A 184 -22.98 3.72 -4.63
CA GLU A 184 -23.43 2.60 -3.78
C GLU A 184 -22.30 1.63 -3.43
N ASN A 185 -21.08 1.82 -3.96
CA ASN A 185 -19.96 0.92 -3.72
C ASN A 185 -19.20 1.25 -2.43
N ASN A 186 -19.72 2.15 -1.60
CA ASN A 186 -19.11 2.53 -0.34
C ASN A 186 -19.07 1.32 0.62
N LYS A 187 -17.87 0.91 1.01
CA LYS A 187 -17.65 -0.22 1.93
C LYS A 187 -16.72 0.21 3.04
N SER A 188 -16.94 -0.32 4.23
CA SER A 188 -16.01 -0.19 5.36
C SER A 188 -15.84 -1.54 6.03
N VAL A 189 -14.60 -1.87 6.36
CA VAL A 189 -14.23 -3.09 7.09
C VAL A 189 -13.29 -2.71 8.23
N ASP A 190 -13.25 -3.53 9.29
CA ASP A 190 -12.31 -3.35 10.38
C ASP A 190 -10.87 -3.39 9.88
N ASN A 191 -10.02 -2.50 10.40
CA ASN A 191 -8.62 -2.43 10.01
C ASN A 191 -7.74 -3.29 10.92
N SER A 192 -7.70 -4.59 10.64
CA SER A 192 -6.64 -5.45 11.19
C SER A 192 -5.27 -5.17 10.59
N TYR A 193 -5.21 -4.53 9.42
CA TYR A 193 -3.99 -4.38 8.62
C TYR A 193 -2.98 -3.39 9.19
N LEU A 194 -3.42 -2.42 9.99
CA LEU A 194 -2.55 -1.50 10.73
C LEU A 194 -2.27 -1.93 12.18
N GLN A 195 -2.91 -2.99 12.69
CA GLN A 195 -2.69 -3.45 14.06
C GLN A 195 -1.22 -3.85 14.27
N GLY A 196 -0.57 -3.23 15.26
CA GLY A 196 0.84 -3.46 15.55
C GLY A 196 1.82 -2.87 14.53
N LYS A 197 1.35 -2.09 13.54
CA LYS A 197 2.18 -1.46 12.49
C LYS A 197 2.35 0.06 12.67
N ASN A 198 2.05 0.59 13.86
CA ASN A 198 2.38 1.97 14.20
C ASN A 198 3.88 2.23 13.96
N ASN A 199 4.22 3.32 13.27
CA ASN A 199 5.59 3.68 12.91
C ASN A 199 6.33 2.59 12.11
N GLN A 200 5.60 1.74 11.39
CA GLN A 200 6.16 0.79 10.43
C GLN A 200 5.71 1.15 9.02
N VAL A 201 6.48 0.70 8.03
CA VAL A 201 6.12 0.84 6.63
C VAL A 201 5.00 -0.14 6.31
N VAL A 202 3.95 0.37 5.69
CA VAL A 202 2.83 -0.39 5.13
C VAL A 202 2.75 -0.09 3.64
N ARG A 203 2.82 -1.11 2.80
CA ARG A 203 2.70 -0.95 1.35
C ARG A 203 1.23 -0.92 0.96
N ILE A 204 0.79 0.15 0.33
CA ILE A 204 -0.53 0.19 -0.32
C ILE A 204 -0.33 -0.11 -1.81
N SER A 205 -1.10 -1.07 -2.33
CA SER A 205 -1.10 -1.40 -3.76
C SER A 205 -2.53 -1.39 -4.29
N ILE A 206 -2.74 -0.74 -5.44
CA ILE A 206 -4.04 -0.63 -6.10
C ILE A 206 -3.89 -1.12 -7.53
N ALA A 207 -4.70 -2.08 -7.93
CA ALA A 207 -4.78 -2.56 -9.30
C ALA A 207 -6.11 -2.15 -9.92
N VAL A 208 -6.04 -1.39 -11.02
CA VAL A 208 -7.19 -1.00 -11.81
C VAL A 208 -7.20 -1.79 -13.12
N GLN A 209 -8.32 -2.45 -13.37
CA GLN A 209 -8.59 -3.19 -14.60
C GLN A 209 -9.95 -2.77 -15.12
N LYS A 210 -9.98 -1.75 -15.99
CA LYS A 210 -11.22 -1.11 -16.43
C LYS A 210 -12.03 -0.59 -15.24
N GLU A 211 -13.27 -1.02 -15.08
CA GLU A 211 -14.14 -0.65 -13.96
C GLU A 211 -13.76 -1.31 -12.61
N ARG A 212 -12.91 -2.34 -12.63
CA ARG A 212 -12.56 -3.13 -11.45
C ARG A 212 -11.37 -2.54 -10.71
N VAL A 213 -11.54 -2.30 -9.42
CA VAL A 213 -10.47 -1.84 -8.52
C VAL A 213 -10.22 -2.91 -7.47
N ARG A 214 -8.95 -3.26 -7.27
CA ARG A 214 -8.49 -4.08 -6.15
C ARG A 214 -7.52 -3.28 -5.31
N VAL A 215 -7.66 -3.35 -3.99
CA VAL A 215 -6.76 -2.69 -3.05
C VAL A 215 -6.14 -3.73 -2.13
N TYR A 216 -4.84 -3.59 -1.92
CA TYR A 216 -4.03 -4.44 -1.08
C TYR A 216 -3.32 -3.58 -0.04
N VAL A 217 -3.29 -4.08 1.19
CA VAL A 217 -2.45 -3.57 2.27
C VAL A 217 -1.43 -4.66 2.56
N ASP A 218 -0.16 -4.34 2.31
CA ASP A 218 0.94 -5.29 2.14
C ASP A 218 0.56 -6.42 1.16
N GLN A 219 0.43 -7.66 1.65
CA GLN A 219 0.09 -8.83 0.86
C GLN A 219 -1.39 -9.22 0.96
N GLU A 220 -2.19 -8.50 1.74
CA GLU A 220 -3.59 -8.84 1.97
C GLU A 220 -4.50 -8.02 1.07
N LYS A 221 -5.32 -8.70 0.27
CA LYS A 221 -6.34 -8.05 -0.56
C LYS A 221 -7.50 -7.63 0.33
N VAL A 222 -7.66 -6.32 0.52
CA VAL A 222 -8.71 -5.72 1.36
C VAL A 222 -9.99 -5.54 0.56
N PHE A 223 -9.87 -5.04 -0.67
CA PHE A 223 -11.03 -4.80 -1.54
C PHE A 223 -10.82 -5.41 -2.93
N ASP A 224 -11.92 -5.91 -3.49
CA ASP A 224 -12.02 -6.35 -4.87
C ASP A 224 -13.43 -5.99 -5.38
N VAL A 225 -13.53 -4.86 -6.08
CA VAL A 225 -14.80 -4.25 -6.44
C VAL A 225 -14.89 -4.15 -7.97
N PRO A 226 -15.68 -5.01 -8.64
CA PRO A 226 -15.74 -5.09 -10.11
C PRO A 226 -16.25 -3.86 -10.84
N ARG A 227 -17.03 -3.00 -10.18
CA ARG A 227 -17.67 -1.81 -10.76
C ARG A 227 -17.43 -0.58 -9.89
N MET A 228 -16.20 -0.44 -9.42
CA MET A 228 -15.79 0.71 -8.60
C MET A 228 -15.66 1.98 -9.45
N LEU A 229 -15.07 1.83 -10.65
CA LEU A 229 -14.96 2.91 -11.61
C LEU A 229 -16.10 2.84 -12.62
N TYR A 230 -16.45 3.99 -13.18
CA TYR A 230 -17.58 4.17 -14.08
C TYR A 230 -17.15 4.01 -15.54
N LYS A 231 -17.86 3.17 -16.26
CA LYS A 231 -17.61 2.89 -17.68
C LYS A 231 -17.67 4.17 -18.52
N GLY A 232 -16.71 4.32 -19.42
CA GLY A 232 -16.65 5.44 -20.37
C GLY A 232 -16.03 6.72 -19.80
N MET A 233 -15.57 6.70 -18.55
CA MET A 233 -14.81 7.80 -17.97
C MET A 233 -13.31 7.61 -18.17
N VAL A 234 -12.60 8.73 -18.27
CA VAL A 234 -11.13 8.77 -18.30
C VAL A 234 -10.66 9.16 -16.91
N TYR A 235 -9.83 8.31 -16.30
CA TYR A 235 -9.21 8.58 -15.00
C TYR A 235 -7.78 9.02 -15.22
N ASP A 236 -7.46 10.25 -14.88
CA ASP A 236 -6.15 10.87 -15.15
C ASP A 236 -5.66 11.74 -13.98
N TRP A 237 -6.34 11.69 -12.84
CA TRP A 237 -5.95 12.39 -11.62
C TRP A 237 -5.87 11.46 -10.42
N ILE A 238 -4.86 11.69 -9.58
CA ILE A 238 -4.74 11.09 -8.25
C ILE A 238 -4.69 12.21 -7.23
N ARG A 239 -5.35 12.02 -6.08
CA ARG A 239 -5.31 12.97 -4.97
C ARG A 239 -5.24 12.23 -3.65
N PHE A 240 -4.29 12.58 -2.82
CA PHE A 240 -4.24 12.15 -1.44
C PHE A 240 -5.03 13.09 -0.54
N TYR A 241 -5.63 12.52 0.49
CA TYR A 241 -6.33 13.23 1.56
C TYR A 241 -5.63 12.93 2.88
N SER A 242 -5.20 13.98 3.58
CA SER A 242 -4.75 13.91 4.96
C SER A 242 -5.88 14.46 5.83
N GLY A 243 -6.46 13.60 6.66
CA GLY A 243 -7.65 13.92 7.44
C GLY A 243 -7.44 14.96 8.52
N SER A 244 -8.49 15.16 9.33
CA SER A 244 -8.55 16.25 10.29
C SER A 244 -7.40 16.28 11.27
N GLN A 245 -7.03 17.48 11.72
CA GLN A 245 -6.04 17.64 12.77
C GLN A 245 -6.43 16.85 14.03
N ALA A 246 -5.62 15.84 14.34
CA ALA A 246 -5.69 15.07 15.56
C ALA A 246 -4.29 15.02 16.18
N GLU A 247 -4.19 15.30 17.48
CA GLU A 247 -2.90 15.32 18.16
C GLU A 247 -2.19 13.98 18.06
N GLY A 248 -0.93 14.01 17.65
CA GLY A 248 -0.07 12.84 17.58
C GLY A 248 -0.28 11.95 16.36
N TYR A 249 -1.07 12.38 15.36
CA TYR A 249 -1.20 11.69 14.09
C TYR A 249 -0.40 12.37 12.99
N THR A 250 0.35 11.60 12.22
CA THR A 250 1.04 12.14 11.04
C THR A 250 1.21 11.05 9.98
N PRO A 251 0.61 11.23 8.78
CA PRO A 251 0.88 10.37 7.65
C PRO A 251 2.17 10.81 6.93
N TYR A 252 2.99 9.82 6.60
CA TYR A 252 4.15 9.97 5.74
C TYR A 252 4.00 9.03 4.55
N ILE A 253 4.28 9.52 3.35
CA ILE A 253 4.35 8.66 2.16
C ILE A 253 5.73 8.70 1.52
N SER A 254 6.07 7.61 0.82
CA SER A 254 7.26 7.52 -0.03
C SER A 254 7.03 6.48 -1.14
N ASN A 255 7.95 6.40 -2.10
CA ASN A 255 7.93 5.44 -3.19
C ASN A 255 6.59 5.42 -3.96
N PHE A 256 5.98 6.60 -4.17
CA PHE A 256 4.72 6.69 -4.89
C PHE A 256 4.95 6.41 -6.37
N ARG A 257 4.18 5.48 -6.93
CA ARG A 257 4.36 4.94 -8.27
C ARG A 257 3.03 4.76 -8.97
N VAL A 258 2.96 5.19 -10.23
CA VAL A 258 1.88 4.86 -11.15
C VAL A 258 2.48 4.16 -12.37
N ALA A 259 1.91 3.03 -12.77
CA ALA A 259 2.41 2.25 -13.90
C ALA A 259 1.29 1.70 -14.78
N VAL A 260 1.61 1.50 -16.06
CA VAL A 260 0.74 0.81 -17.02
C VAL A 260 0.51 -0.62 -16.53
N GLY A 261 -0.74 -0.95 -16.23
CA GLY A 261 -1.16 -2.24 -15.73
C GLY A 261 -1.01 -3.30 -16.80
N ALA A 262 -0.96 -4.56 -16.39
CA ALA A 262 -0.71 -5.69 -17.28
C ALA A 262 -2.01 -6.33 -17.76
N PRO A 263 -2.60 -5.94 -18.91
CA PRO A 263 -3.67 -6.73 -19.49
C PRO A 263 -3.15 -8.06 -20.09
N ASP A 264 -1.85 -8.18 -20.44
CA ASP A 264 -1.38 -9.33 -21.23
C ASP A 264 0.08 -9.81 -21.01
N MET A 265 0.62 -9.69 -19.79
CA MET A 265 1.96 -10.22 -19.45
C MET A 265 2.13 -11.72 -19.75
N ARG A 266 1.05 -12.51 -19.63
CA ARG A 266 1.06 -13.96 -19.87
C ARG A 266 1.41 -14.31 -21.30
N SER A 267 1.00 -13.48 -22.27
CA SER A 267 1.26 -13.77 -23.68
C SER A 267 2.67 -13.35 -24.10
N LYS A 268 3.18 -12.19 -23.64
CA LYS A 268 4.42 -11.58 -24.15
C LYS A 268 5.64 -12.51 -24.17
N LEU A 269 5.92 -13.24 -23.09
CA LEU A 269 7.06 -14.17 -23.07
C LEU A 269 6.92 -15.26 -24.16
N ILE A 270 5.69 -15.67 -24.44
CA ILE A 270 5.39 -16.75 -25.39
C ILE A 270 5.29 -16.22 -26.82
N THR A 271 4.66 -15.06 -27.03
CA THR A 271 4.39 -14.46 -28.33
C THR A 271 5.57 -13.64 -28.85
N GLU A 272 6.21 -12.85 -28.00
CA GLU A 272 7.30 -11.94 -28.35
C GLU A 272 8.68 -12.50 -27.96
N GLY A 273 8.72 -13.56 -27.15
CA GLY A 273 9.97 -14.14 -26.67
C GLY A 273 10.66 -13.30 -25.58
N LYS A 274 10.02 -12.23 -25.11
CA LYS A 274 10.56 -11.31 -24.10
C LYS A 274 9.47 -10.89 -23.12
N LEU A 275 9.81 -10.86 -21.84
CA LEU A 275 8.99 -10.28 -20.78
C LEU A 275 9.86 -9.35 -19.94
N VAL A 276 9.43 -8.10 -19.80
CA VAL A 276 10.11 -7.09 -18.96
C VAL A 276 9.24 -6.83 -17.74
N THR A 277 9.81 -6.94 -16.56
CA THR A 277 9.10 -6.64 -15.32
C THR A 277 9.86 -5.66 -14.43
N ARG A 278 9.10 -4.76 -13.83
CA ARG A 278 9.55 -3.82 -12.79
C ARG A 278 8.87 -4.11 -11.45
N GLY A 279 8.14 -5.24 -11.40
CA GLY A 279 7.44 -5.72 -10.22
C GLY A 279 8.24 -6.70 -9.39
N ILE A 280 9.55 -6.85 -9.64
CA ILE A 280 10.46 -7.58 -8.77
C ILE A 280 11.33 -6.54 -8.08
N MET A 281 11.03 -6.30 -6.81
CA MET A 281 11.68 -5.31 -5.96
C MET A 281 12.70 -5.97 -5.04
N PHE A 282 13.76 -5.23 -4.74
CA PHE A 282 14.83 -5.65 -3.85
C PHE A 282 15.03 -4.59 -2.76
N ASP A 283 15.62 -5.00 -1.64
CA ASP A 283 16.09 -4.01 -0.68
C ASP A 283 17.21 -3.14 -1.27
N SER A 284 17.34 -1.93 -0.74
CA SER A 284 18.33 -0.96 -1.21
C SER A 284 19.74 -1.56 -1.13
N GLY A 285 20.51 -1.44 -2.22
CA GLY A 285 21.84 -2.02 -2.35
C GLY A 285 21.93 -3.55 -2.21
N SER A 286 20.80 -4.26 -2.27
CA SER A 286 20.73 -5.71 -1.98
C SER A 286 20.10 -6.51 -3.14
N ASP A 287 20.35 -7.82 -3.12
CA ASP A 287 19.75 -8.88 -3.93
C ASP A 287 18.66 -9.65 -3.16
N ARG A 288 18.31 -9.22 -1.95
CA ARG A 288 17.17 -9.74 -1.18
C ARG A 288 15.86 -9.27 -1.79
N ILE A 289 15.07 -10.22 -2.29
CA ILE A 289 13.77 -9.96 -2.91
C ILE A 289 12.78 -9.53 -1.83
N ARG A 290 12.04 -8.44 -2.08
CA ARG A 290 11.00 -7.98 -1.16
C ARG A 290 9.69 -8.77 -1.33
N PRO A 291 8.88 -8.93 -0.26
CA PRO A 291 7.64 -9.71 -0.28
C PRO A 291 6.63 -9.29 -1.37
N GLU A 292 6.60 -8.02 -1.76
CA GLU A 292 5.72 -7.46 -2.81
C GLU A 292 6.01 -8.07 -4.20
N SER A 293 7.20 -8.62 -4.40
CA SER A 293 7.63 -9.23 -5.67
C SER A 293 6.96 -10.57 -5.98
N TYR A 294 6.39 -11.23 -4.96
CA TYR A 294 5.94 -12.60 -5.07
C TYR A 294 4.72 -12.78 -5.96
N GLY A 295 3.89 -11.75 -6.11
CA GLY A 295 2.80 -11.74 -7.08
C GLY A 295 3.33 -11.85 -8.53
N THR A 296 4.36 -11.06 -8.85
CA THR A 296 5.09 -11.12 -10.14
C THR A 296 5.77 -12.47 -10.35
N LEU A 297 6.53 -12.95 -9.37
CA LEU A 297 7.25 -14.23 -9.46
C LEU A 297 6.30 -15.40 -9.72
N LYS A 298 5.18 -15.42 -9.00
CA LYS A 298 4.13 -16.41 -9.17
C LYS A 298 3.49 -16.37 -10.56
N MET A 299 3.25 -15.18 -11.10
CA MET A 299 2.72 -15.01 -12.45
C MET A 299 3.69 -15.59 -13.49
N ILE A 300 4.98 -15.27 -13.37
CA ILE A 300 6.04 -15.80 -14.25
C ILE A 300 6.17 -17.31 -14.12
N ALA A 301 6.16 -17.83 -12.89
CA ALA A 301 6.17 -19.26 -12.64
C ALA A 301 4.97 -19.97 -13.28
N GLY A 302 3.79 -19.35 -13.27
CA GLY A 302 2.62 -19.83 -14.00
C GLY A 302 2.90 -19.97 -15.50
N ILE A 303 3.42 -18.92 -16.14
CA ILE A 303 3.79 -18.96 -17.57
C ILE A 303 4.77 -20.09 -17.87
N LEU A 304 5.81 -20.24 -17.05
CA LEU A 304 6.84 -21.27 -17.25
C LEU A 304 6.32 -22.69 -16.99
N LYS A 305 5.35 -22.87 -16.09
CA LYS A 305 4.67 -24.16 -15.87
C LYS A 305 3.77 -24.54 -17.04
N ASP A 306 2.98 -23.58 -17.51
CA ASP A 306 2.06 -23.78 -18.64
C ASP A 306 2.83 -24.04 -19.95
N ASN A 307 4.10 -23.65 -20.02
CA ASN A 307 4.97 -23.79 -21.18
C ASN A 307 6.27 -24.54 -20.85
N ALA A 308 6.17 -25.82 -20.52
CA ALA A 308 7.29 -26.62 -20.00
C ALA A 308 8.54 -26.67 -20.90
N ALA A 309 8.39 -26.50 -22.22
CA ALA A 309 9.50 -26.47 -23.18
C ALA A 309 10.27 -25.13 -23.22
N VAL A 310 9.71 -24.05 -22.67
CA VAL A 310 10.33 -22.73 -22.71
C VAL A 310 11.51 -22.68 -21.76
N ARG A 311 12.66 -22.27 -22.27
CA ARG A 311 13.86 -21.89 -21.49
C ARG A 311 14.03 -20.38 -21.56
N VAL A 312 14.55 -19.77 -20.50
CA VAL A 312 14.69 -18.32 -20.40
C VAL A 312 16.05 -17.90 -19.84
N ARG A 313 16.52 -16.74 -20.28
CA ARG A 313 17.58 -15.96 -19.62
C ARG A 313 16.94 -14.85 -18.80
N ILE A 314 17.30 -14.81 -17.52
CA ILE A 314 16.89 -13.80 -16.56
C ILE A 314 18.00 -12.76 -16.49
N THR A 315 17.72 -11.54 -16.95
CA THR A 315 18.70 -10.46 -17.00
C THR A 315 18.30 -9.37 -16.01
N GLY A 316 19.19 -9.03 -15.07
CA GLY A 316 19.00 -7.89 -14.17
C GLY A 316 19.59 -6.60 -14.75
N HIS A 317 18.93 -5.48 -14.49
CA HIS A 317 19.40 -4.13 -14.84
C HIS A 317 19.28 -3.19 -13.63
N THR A 318 20.16 -2.18 -13.58
CA THR A 318 20.12 -1.08 -12.61
C THR A 318 19.86 0.25 -13.33
N ASP A 319 19.61 1.30 -12.55
CA ASP A 319 19.85 2.67 -13.03
C ASP A 319 21.35 2.98 -12.97
N SER A 320 21.73 4.22 -13.30
CA SER A 320 23.12 4.68 -13.27
C SER A 320 23.56 5.29 -11.94
N ASP A 321 22.85 5.05 -10.83
CA ASP A 321 23.28 5.53 -9.53
C ASP A 321 24.31 4.56 -8.93
N GLY A 322 25.47 5.08 -8.53
CA GLY A 322 26.54 4.29 -7.92
C GLY A 322 27.67 3.94 -8.88
N ASP A 323 28.48 2.96 -8.50
CA ASP A 323 29.63 2.50 -9.28
C ASP A 323 29.20 1.44 -10.32
N GLU A 324 29.65 1.60 -11.57
CA GLU A 324 29.29 0.75 -12.70
C GLU A 324 29.61 -0.74 -12.44
N GLN A 325 30.76 -1.04 -11.85
CA GLN A 325 31.19 -2.41 -11.61
C GLN A 325 30.39 -3.06 -10.48
N LEU A 326 30.04 -2.29 -9.45
CA LEU A 326 29.13 -2.72 -8.39
C LEU A 326 27.71 -2.93 -8.93
N ASN A 327 27.23 -2.05 -9.81
CA ASN A 327 25.93 -2.17 -10.45
C ASN A 327 25.85 -3.42 -11.34
N LEU A 328 26.91 -3.73 -12.08
CA LEU A 328 26.99 -4.94 -12.88
C LEU A 328 26.91 -6.21 -12.02
N ASP A 329 27.69 -6.29 -10.93
CA ASP A 329 27.63 -7.42 -9.98
C ASP A 329 26.24 -7.55 -9.35
N LEU A 330 25.71 -6.44 -8.81
CA LEU A 330 24.41 -6.40 -8.14
C LEU A 330 23.29 -6.86 -9.06
N SER A 331 23.29 -6.40 -10.32
CA SER A 331 22.29 -6.80 -11.31
C SER A 331 22.29 -8.31 -11.59
N LYS A 332 23.49 -8.93 -11.65
CA LYS A 332 23.65 -10.37 -11.85
C LYS A 332 23.20 -11.17 -10.62
N ARG A 333 23.54 -10.70 -9.41
CA ARG A 333 23.09 -11.32 -8.15
C ARG A 333 21.57 -11.25 -8.00
N ARG A 334 20.95 -10.12 -8.34
CA ARG A 334 19.48 -9.97 -8.38
C ARG A 334 18.83 -10.97 -9.33
N ALA A 335 19.36 -11.15 -10.55
CA ALA A 335 18.87 -12.17 -11.48
C ALA A 335 19.02 -13.60 -10.91
N ALA A 336 20.13 -13.89 -10.22
CA ALA A 336 20.33 -15.16 -9.52
C ALA A 336 19.32 -15.38 -8.39
N SER A 337 19.02 -14.37 -7.57
CA SER A 337 17.97 -14.44 -6.54
C SER A 337 16.61 -14.75 -7.15
N VAL A 338 16.27 -14.14 -8.29
CA VAL A 338 15.00 -14.40 -9.00
C VAL A 338 14.93 -15.85 -9.47
N LYS A 339 16.01 -16.37 -10.09
CA LYS A 339 16.11 -17.78 -10.48
C LYS A 339 15.91 -18.70 -9.27
N ASN A 340 16.57 -18.40 -8.16
CA ASN A 340 16.49 -19.20 -6.94
C ASN A 340 15.08 -19.20 -6.34
N ALA A 341 14.40 -18.05 -6.30
CA ALA A 341 13.01 -17.96 -5.85
C ALA A 341 12.06 -18.76 -6.76
N LEU A 342 12.18 -18.62 -8.09
CA LEU A 342 11.38 -19.39 -9.05
C LEU A 342 11.60 -20.91 -8.92
N SER A 343 12.83 -21.33 -8.67
CA SER A 343 13.15 -22.75 -8.50
C SER A 343 12.71 -23.30 -7.15
N GLY A 344 13.10 -22.65 -6.06
CA GLY A 344 12.89 -23.13 -4.70
C GLY A 344 11.44 -23.03 -4.22
N GLU A 345 10.76 -21.92 -4.53
CA GLU A 345 9.43 -21.64 -3.99
C GLU A 345 8.31 -21.97 -4.97
N PHE A 346 8.61 -21.90 -6.27
CA PHE A 346 7.61 -22.17 -7.31
C PHE A 346 7.86 -23.46 -8.10
N GLY A 347 8.98 -24.16 -7.88
CA GLY A 347 9.25 -25.47 -8.49
C GLY A 347 9.53 -25.42 -9.98
N ILE A 348 10.10 -24.32 -10.49
CA ILE A 348 10.61 -24.27 -11.87
C ILE A 348 11.97 -24.96 -11.92
N ASP A 349 12.18 -25.86 -12.88
CA ASP A 349 13.48 -26.51 -13.06
C ASP A 349 14.57 -25.47 -13.35
N SER A 350 15.60 -25.44 -12.49
CA SER A 350 16.75 -24.55 -12.58
C SER A 350 17.51 -24.68 -13.90
N SER A 351 17.46 -25.83 -14.57
CA SER A 351 18.05 -26.08 -15.89
C SER A 351 17.40 -25.25 -17.01
N ARG A 352 16.16 -24.78 -16.79
CA ARG A 352 15.41 -23.97 -17.75
C ARG A 352 15.73 -22.47 -17.67
N MET A 353 16.55 -22.06 -16.71
CA MET A 353 16.82 -20.66 -16.42
C MET A 353 18.32 -20.36 -16.45
N GLU A 354 18.74 -19.47 -17.32
CA GLU A 354 20.06 -18.84 -17.30
C GLU A 354 19.97 -17.47 -16.63
N VAL A 355 21.09 -16.96 -16.11
CA VAL A 355 21.16 -15.64 -15.45
C VAL A 355 22.22 -14.76 -16.11
N ASP A 356 21.90 -13.49 -16.28
CA ASP A 356 22.82 -12.46 -16.75
C ASP A 356 22.59 -11.16 -15.96
N GLY A 357 23.56 -10.25 -16.01
CA GLY A 357 23.46 -8.92 -15.42
C GLY A 357 24.05 -7.89 -16.37
N LYS A 358 23.37 -6.76 -16.53
CA LYS A 358 23.81 -5.68 -17.42
C LYS A 358 24.15 -4.38 -16.71
N GLY A 359 23.95 -4.31 -15.38
CA GLY A 359 24.06 -3.05 -14.65
C GLY A 359 23.25 -1.96 -15.33
N GLU A 360 23.89 -0.82 -15.58
CA GLU A 360 23.34 0.35 -16.28
C GLU A 360 23.60 0.35 -17.80
N GLY A 361 24.29 -0.67 -18.35
CA GLY A 361 24.78 -0.67 -19.73
C GLY A 361 23.73 -0.78 -20.82
N GLU A 362 22.46 -1.08 -20.47
CA GLU A 362 21.33 -1.16 -21.39
C GLU A 362 20.12 -0.39 -20.84
N PRO A 363 20.17 0.96 -20.80
CA PRO A 363 19.06 1.78 -20.32
C PRO A 363 17.91 1.76 -21.34
N VAL A 364 16.68 1.78 -20.82
CA VAL A 364 15.43 1.84 -21.61
C VAL A 364 14.70 3.16 -21.44
N ASP A 365 15.17 4.00 -20.53
CA ASP A 365 14.64 5.33 -20.23
C ASP A 365 15.76 6.23 -19.65
N SER A 366 15.46 7.50 -19.42
CA SER A 366 16.42 8.48 -18.91
C SER A 366 16.91 8.13 -17.50
N ASN A 367 18.22 8.13 -17.29
CA ASN A 367 18.81 8.05 -15.95
C ASN A 367 18.81 9.38 -15.18
N THR A 368 18.26 10.46 -15.75
CA THR A 368 18.25 11.79 -15.10
C THR A 368 16.96 12.11 -14.37
N THR A 369 15.96 11.23 -14.45
CA THR A 369 14.63 11.43 -13.85
C THR A 369 14.29 10.25 -12.94
N PRO A 370 13.56 10.45 -11.82
CA PRO A 370 13.12 9.35 -10.96
C PRO A 370 12.33 8.28 -11.72
N GLU A 371 11.45 8.69 -12.64
CA GLU A 371 10.65 7.80 -13.47
C GLU A 371 11.52 6.94 -14.38
N GLY A 372 12.46 7.57 -15.09
CA GLY A 372 13.33 6.85 -16.00
C GLY A 372 14.31 5.91 -15.27
N LYS A 373 14.82 6.31 -14.10
CA LYS A 373 15.58 5.42 -13.20
C LYS A 373 14.73 4.23 -12.73
N ALA A 374 13.49 4.47 -12.31
CA ALA A 374 12.54 3.40 -11.97
C ALA A 374 12.25 2.50 -13.17
N ASN A 375 12.26 3.04 -14.39
CA ASN A 375 12.13 2.25 -15.61
C ASN A 375 13.39 1.43 -15.96
N ASN A 376 14.57 1.90 -15.60
CA ASN A 376 15.84 1.20 -15.83
C ASN A 376 16.06 0.05 -14.85
N ARG A 377 15.66 0.22 -13.57
CA ARG A 377 15.63 -0.84 -12.55
C ARG A 377 14.59 -1.90 -12.89
N ARG A 378 14.99 -2.92 -13.66
CA ARG A 378 14.09 -3.95 -14.20
C ARG A 378 14.75 -5.33 -14.26
N VAL A 379 13.92 -6.34 -14.39
CA VAL A 379 14.33 -7.71 -14.72
C VAL A 379 13.70 -8.11 -16.04
N GLU A 380 14.49 -8.70 -16.93
CA GLU A 380 14.02 -9.19 -18.22
C GLU A 380 14.09 -10.73 -18.26
N PHE A 381 13.10 -11.34 -18.89
CA PHE A 381 13.06 -12.77 -19.19
C PHE A 381 13.04 -12.91 -20.70
N ASN A 382 14.14 -13.39 -21.27
CA ASN A 382 14.31 -13.58 -22.70
C ASN A 382 14.30 -15.08 -23.02
N LYS A 383 13.44 -15.52 -23.94
CA LYS A 383 13.39 -16.92 -24.37
C LYS A 383 14.71 -17.33 -25.03
N LEU A 384 15.18 -18.54 -24.72
CA LEU A 384 16.40 -19.15 -25.26
C LEU A 384 16.14 -20.00 -26.51
#